data_AF-A6VYN3-F1
#
_entry.id   AF-A6VYN3-F1
#
_cell.length_a   1.000
_cell.length_b   1.000
_cell.length_c   1.000
_cell.angle_alpha   90.00
_cell.angle_beta   90.00
_cell.angle_gamma   90.00
#
_symmetry.space_group_name_H-M   'P 1'
#
loop_
_entity.id
_entity.type
_entity.pdbx_description
1 polymer ?
#
loop_
_entity_poly.entity_id
_entity_poly.type
_entity_poly.pdbx_seq_one_letter_code
_entity_poly.pdbx_strand_id
1 'polypeptide(L)' 'MNRRKKIKDIYDKRMKQANLKINPKKAKPKYISKAERAKMEAEAAANPSMDLNAEAPETSEIQDA' A
#
# COMPACT_ATOMS: atom_id res chain seq x y z
N MET A 1 14.18 9.21 32.46
CA MET A 1 13.11 8.37 31.88
C MET A 1 13.29 6.93 32.35
N ASN A 2 12.25 6.34 32.91
CA ASN A 2 12.28 4.97 33.43
C ASN A 2 12.66 3.98 32.31
N ARG A 3 13.64 3.08 32.53
CA ARG A 3 14.18 2.17 31.50
C ARG A 3 13.10 1.35 30.81
N ARG A 4 12.12 0.87 31.59
CA ARG A 4 10.95 0.11 31.11
C ARG A 4 10.13 0.91 30.08
N LYS A 5 9.90 2.19 30.34
CA LYS A 5 9.19 3.09 29.41
C LYS A 5 9.96 3.25 28.10
N LYS A 6 11.29 3.43 28.17
CA LYS A 6 12.14 3.56 26.98
C LYS A 6 12.11 2.31 26.09
N ILE A 7 12.15 1.12 26.68
CA ILE A 7 12.09 -0.13 25.92
C ILE A 7 10.73 -0.25 25.20
N LYS A 8 9.62 0.04 25.91
CA LYS A 8 8.28 0.05 25.33
C LYS A 8 8.17 1.04 24.17
N ASP A 9 8.63 2.28 24.37
CA ASP A 9 8.57 3.32 23.35
C ASP A 9 9.34 2.94 22.06
N ILE A 10 10.50 2.26 22.20
CA ILE A 10 11.29 1.79 21.06
C ILE A 10 10.59 0.63 20.34
N TYR A 11 10.03 -0.32 21.09
CA TYR A 11 9.28 -1.44 20.55
C TYR A 11 8.06 -0.96 19.73
N ASP A 12 7.24 -0.10 20.32
CA ASP A 12 6.04 0.44 19.68
C ASP A 12 6.37 1.20 18.38
N LYS A 13 7.47 1.97 18.36
CA LYS A 13 7.95 2.66 17.15
C LYS A 13 8.34 1.69 16.04
N ARG A 14 9.08 0.62 16.38
CA ARG A 14 9.50 -0.40 15.40
C ARG A 14 8.31 -1.17 14.84
N MET A 15 7.37 -1.56 15.70
CA MET A 15 6.14 -2.25 15.26
C MET A 15 5.30 -1.38 14.33
N LYS A 16 5.14 -0.08 14.63
CA LYS A 16 4.44 0.86 13.73
C LYS A 16 5.13 0.99 12.37
N GLN A 17 6.47 1.07 12.34
CA GLN A 17 7.23 1.13 11.08
C GLN A 17 7.13 -0.16 10.27
N ALA A 18 7.19 -1.33 10.92
CA ALA A 18 7.01 -2.62 10.26
C ALA A 18 5.60 -2.75 9.67
N ASN A 19 4.57 -2.39 10.45
CA ASN A 19 3.18 -2.43 10.00
C ASN A 19 2.93 -1.45 8.84
N LEU A 20 3.57 -0.28 8.81
CA LEU A 20 3.47 0.65 7.68
C LEU A 20 4.09 0.10 6.38
N LYS A 21 5.11 -0.75 6.48
CA LYS A 21 5.75 -1.42 5.33
C LYS A 21 4.93 -2.62 4.86
N ILE A 22 4.35 -3.37 5.80
CA ILE A 22 3.57 -4.59 5.53
C ILE A 22 2.15 -4.26 5.07
N ASN A 23 1.54 -3.15 5.51
CA ASN A 23 0.24 -2.74 4.99
C ASN A 23 0.44 -2.18 3.57
N PRO A 24 0.09 -2.92 2.50
CA PRO A 24 0.07 -2.30 1.21
C PRO A 24 -1.03 -1.24 1.28
N LYS A 25 -0.71 0.01 0.93
CA LYS A 25 -1.70 1.07 0.68
C LYS A 25 -2.69 0.71 -0.45
N LYS A 26 -2.67 -0.54 -0.93
CA LYS A 26 -3.42 -1.13 -2.03
C LYS A 26 -4.84 -1.57 -1.66
N ALA A 27 -5.16 -1.77 -0.38
CA ALA A 27 -6.50 -2.24 -0.01
C ALA A 27 -7.61 -1.22 -0.32
N LYS A 28 -7.26 0.08 -0.39
CA LYS A 28 -8.16 1.14 -0.82
C LYS A 28 -7.39 2.15 -1.68
N PRO A 29 -7.91 2.55 -2.85
CA PRO A 29 -7.29 3.62 -3.61
C PRO A 29 -7.19 4.87 -2.73
N LYS A 30 -6.07 5.57 -2.84
CA LYS A 30 -5.86 6.83 -2.12
C LYS A 30 -7.05 7.76 -2.43
N TYR A 31 -7.72 8.24 -1.38
CA TYR A 31 -8.81 9.18 -1.57
C TYR A 31 -8.26 10.47 -2.19
N ILE A 32 -8.73 10.76 -3.39
CA ILE A 32 -8.49 12.00 -4.14
C ILE A 32 -9.77 12.83 -4.14
N SER A 33 -9.64 14.14 -4.24
CA SER A 33 -10.80 15.03 -4.28
C SER A 33 -11.66 14.78 -5.53
N LYS A 34 -12.94 15.20 -5.49
CA LYS A 34 -13.85 15.07 -6.66
C LYS A 34 -13.28 15.77 -7.91
N ALA A 35 -12.60 16.90 -7.73
CA ALA A 35 -11.96 17.64 -8.81
C ALA A 35 -10.77 16.88 -9.43
N GLU A 36 -9.93 16.26 -8.61
CA GLU A 36 -8.80 15.44 -9.10
C GLU A 36 -9.28 14.16 -9.79
N ARG A 37 -10.37 13.55 -9.32
CA ARG A 37 -10.96 12.38 -10.00
C ARG A 37 -11.46 12.73 -11.39
N ALA A 38 -12.14 13.87 -11.56
CA ALA A 38 -12.60 14.34 -12.87
C ALA A 38 -11.43 14.67 -13.81
N LYS A 39 -10.35 15.26 -13.29
CA LYS A 39 -9.12 15.52 -14.07
C LYS A 39 -8.46 14.23 -14.54
N MET A 40 -8.29 13.27 -13.64
CA MET A 40 -7.70 11.97 -14.01
C MET A 40 -8.59 11.16 -14.96
N GLU A 41 -9.92 11.24 -14.85
CA GLU A 41 -10.83 10.59 -15.79
C GLU A 41 -10.78 11.23 -17.18
N ALA A 42 -10.68 12.56 -17.27
CA ALA A 42 -10.48 13.26 -18.53
C ALA A 42 -9.11 12.96 -19.17
N GLU A 43 -8.05 12.88 -18.36
CA GLU A 43 -6.70 12.51 -18.82
C GLU A 43 -6.63 11.03 -19.24
N ALA A 44 -7.32 10.13 -18.53
CA ALA A 44 -7.42 8.71 -18.89
C ALA A 44 -8.24 8.49 -20.16
N ALA A 45 -9.31 9.27 -20.37
CA ALA A 45 -10.10 9.24 -21.61
C ALA A 45 -9.29 9.77 -22.82
N ALA A 46 -8.34 10.68 -22.60
CA ALA A 46 -7.48 11.24 -23.65
C ALA A 46 -6.29 10.33 -24.01
N ASN A 47 -5.83 9.47 -23.10
CA ASN A 47 -4.72 8.54 -23.31
C ASN A 47 -5.07 7.12 -22.83
N PRO A 48 -5.74 6.30 -23.65
CA PRO A 48 -6.14 4.93 -23.30
C PRO A 48 -4.96 3.94 -23.21
N SER A 49 -3.71 4.38 -23.41
CA SER A 49 -2.53 3.51 -23.55
C SER A 49 -1.75 3.24 -22.25
N MET A 50 -2.22 3.70 -21.09
CA MET A 50 -1.52 3.54 -19.80
C MET A 50 -2.24 2.65 -18.77
N ASP A 51 -3.04 1.67 -19.20
CA ASP A 51 -3.69 0.72 -18.28
C ASP A 51 -3.39 -0.76 -18.60
N LEU A 52 -2.14 -1.05 -18.99
CA LEU A 52 -1.61 -2.42 -19.12
C LEU A 52 -0.56 -2.71 -18.05
N ASN A 53 -0.95 -2.63 -16.77
CA ASN A 53 -0.21 -3.36 -15.74
C ASN A 53 -1.13 -3.85 -14.61
N ALA A 54 -2.15 -4.63 -14.98
CA ALA A 54 -2.97 -5.37 -14.04
C ALA A 54 -3.49 -6.69 -14.67
N GLU A 55 -2.59 -7.59 -15.08
CA GLU A 55 -2.92 -9.00 -15.33
C GLU A 55 -1.65 -9.86 -15.14
N ALA A 56 -1.47 -10.45 -13.94
CA ALA A 56 -1.58 -11.90 -13.63
C ALA A 56 -0.21 -12.63 -13.77
N PRO A 57 0.05 -13.85 -13.23
CA PRO A 57 -0.86 -14.83 -12.62
C PRO A 57 -0.40 -15.50 -11.30
N GLU A 58 -1.33 -16.30 -10.78
CA GLU A 58 -1.26 -17.46 -9.88
C GLU A 58 0.05 -18.31 -9.84
N THR A 59 0.14 -19.06 -8.74
CA THR A 59 0.94 -20.27 -8.41
C THR A 59 2.42 -20.14 -7.98
N SER A 60 2.65 -20.45 -6.70
CA SER A 60 3.77 -21.31 -6.31
C SER A 60 3.28 -22.23 -5.18
N GLU A 61 2.84 -23.43 -5.58
CA GLU A 61 2.81 -24.59 -4.70
C GLU A 61 4.19 -24.72 -4.03
N ILE A 62 4.21 -24.78 -2.70
CA ILE A 62 5.34 -25.35 -1.98
C ILE A 62 4.76 -26.56 -1.23
N GLN A 63 4.81 -27.71 -1.89
CA GLN A 63 4.85 -28.99 -1.22
C GLN A 63 6.25 -29.11 -0.62
N ASP A 64 6.36 -29.09 0.70
CA ASP A 64 7.56 -29.56 1.39
C ASP A 64 7.18 -30.74 2.29
N ALA A 65 7.99 -31.78 2.15
CA ALA A 65 7.88 -33.12 2.72
C ALA A 65 8.17 -33.18 4.23
#